data_AF-A0A6L5HAU7-F1
#
_entry.id   AF-A0A6L5HAU7-F1
#
_cell.length_a   1.000
_cell.length_b   1.000
_cell.length_c   1.000
_cell.angle_alpha   90.00
_cell.angle_beta   90.00
_cell.angle_gamma   90.00
#
_symmetry.space_group_name_H-M   'P 1'
#
loop_
_entity.id
_entity.type
_entity.pdbx_description
1 polymer ?
#
loop_
_entity_poly.entity_id
_entity_poly.type
_entity_poly.pdbx_seq_one_letter_code
_entity_poly.pdbx_strand_id
1 'polypeptide(L)'
;MTISGAALKAASASKSENSDIEDSGLPENIQSILKMIRAIKKKIAEVMAKLQAIMTNRSLSPEQARTQSMALQAEVAGLNASLTSANNSLNKALQESGASSESIVKAASLAMK
;
A
#
# COMPACT_ATOMS: atom_id res chain seq x y z
N MET A 1 25.96 5.28 -19.31
CA MET A 1 25.26 5.36 -18.00
C MET A 1 25.12 3.94 -17.47
N THR A 2 25.87 3.57 -16.43
CA THR A 2 25.77 2.24 -15.80
C THR A 2 24.57 2.26 -14.86
N ILE A 3 23.47 1.63 -15.26
CA ILE A 3 22.36 1.33 -14.35
C ILE A 3 22.88 0.26 -13.39
N SER A 4 23.30 0.67 -12.20
CA SER A 4 23.85 -0.21 -11.16
C SER A 4 22.91 -1.39 -10.89
N GLY A 5 23.44 -2.60 -10.71
CA GLY A 5 22.65 -3.82 -10.49
C GLY A 5 21.67 -3.73 -9.31
N ALA A 6 21.91 -2.84 -8.35
CA ALA A 6 20.97 -2.52 -7.27
C ALA A 6 19.68 -1.83 -7.77
N ALA A 7 19.79 -0.91 -8.74
CA ALA A 7 18.64 -0.28 -9.37
C ALA A 7 17.85 -1.28 -10.24
N LEU A 8 18.55 -2.18 -10.94
CA LEU A 8 17.90 -3.26 -11.69
C LEU A 8 17.18 -4.25 -10.76
N LYS A 9 17.80 -4.63 -9.63
CA LYS A 9 17.19 -5.52 -8.63
C LYS A 9 15.97 -4.89 -7.94
N ALA A 10 16.03 -3.60 -7.62
CA ALA A 10 14.90 -2.85 -7.09
C ALA A 10 13.77 -2.74 -8.13
N ALA A 11 14.09 -2.47 -9.40
CA ALA A 11 13.11 -2.43 -10.48
C ALA A 11 12.46 -3.82 -10.73
N SER A 12 13.24 -4.90 -10.70
CA SER A 12 12.74 -6.27 -10.83
C SER A 12 11.87 -6.70 -9.64
N ALA A 13 12.22 -6.30 -8.41
CA ALA A 13 11.42 -6.57 -7.22
C ALA A 13 10.08 -5.81 -7.25
N SER A 14 10.10 -4.53 -7.64
CA SER A 14 8.88 -3.72 -7.81
C SER A 14 7.97 -4.25 -8.92
N LYS A 15 8.57 -4.77 -10.00
CA LYS A 15 7.83 -5.45 -11.07
C LYS A 15 7.20 -6.73 -10.57
N SER A 16 7.93 -7.58 -9.85
CA SER A 16 7.39 -8.81 -9.24
C SER A 16 6.25 -8.52 -8.24
N GLU A 17 6.33 -7.44 -7.46
CA GLU A 17 5.33 -7.11 -6.43
C GLU A 17 4.01 -6.59 -7.02
N ASN A 18 4.02 -6.09 -8.26
CA ASN A 18 2.84 -5.53 -8.93
C ASN A 18 2.47 -6.22 -10.24
N SER A 19 3.13 -7.34 -10.60
CA SER A 19 2.89 -8.04 -11.88
C SER A 19 1.43 -8.43 -12.04
N ASP A 20 0.76 -8.86 -10.97
CA ASP A 20 -0.67 -9.21 -10.97
C ASP A 20 -1.60 -8.03 -11.32
N ILE A 21 -1.18 -6.79 -11.00
CA ILE A 21 -1.88 -5.56 -11.39
C ILE A 21 -1.51 -5.17 -12.84
N GLU A 22 -0.23 -5.29 -13.21
CA GLU A 22 0.27 -4.91 -14.54
C GLU A 22 -0.27 -5.82 -15.64
N ASP A 23 -0.32 -7.12 -15.37
CA ASP A 23 -0.82 -8.16 -16.27
C ASP A 23 -2.35 -8.32 -16.17
N SER A 24 -3.03 -7.46 -15.41
CA SER A 24 -4.48 -7.54 -15.19
C SER A 24 -5.31 -7.17 -16.42
N GLY A 25 -4.73 -6.46 -17.40
CA GLY A 25 -5.47 -5.89 -18.52
C GLY A 25 -6.41 -4.74 -18.13
N LEU A 26 -6.34 -4.26 -16.88
CA LEU A 26 -7.10 -3.09 -16.44
C LEU A 26 -6.50 -1.80 -17.02
N PRO A 27 -7.30 -0.73 -17.19
CA PRO A 27 -6.79 0.58 -17.60
C PRO A 27 -5.66 1.08 -16.69
N GLU A 28 -4.67 1.78 -17.27
CA GLU A 28 -3.48 2.27 -16.53
C GLU A 28 -3.84 3.11 -15.30
N ASN A 29 -4.88 3.95 -15.39
CA ASN A 29 -5.38 4.72 -14.25
C ASN A 29 -5.80 3.82 -13.07
N ILE A 30 -6.55 2.74 -13.37
CA ILE A 30 -7.01 1.77 -12.36
C ILE A 30 -5.82 1.02 -11.78
N GLN A 31 -4.87 0.59 -12.63
CA GLN A 31 -3.64 -0.05 -12.17
C GLN A 31 -2.82 0.85 -11.23
N SER A 32 -2.71 2.15 -11.55
CA SER A 32 -2.00 3.13 -10.72
C SER A 32 -2.64 3.27 -9.33
N ILE A 33 -3.98 3.36 -9.28
CA ILE A 33 -4.72 3.42 -8.01
C ILE A 33 -4.51 2.13 -7.20
N LEU A 34 -4.56 0.95 -7.84
CA LEU A 34 -4.31 -0.34 -7.17
C LEU A 34 -2.90 -0.42 -6.59
N LYS A 35 -1.88 0.02 -7.34
CA LYS A 35 -0.49 0.11 -6.86
C LYS A 35 -0.38 1.02 -5.64
N MET A 36 -1.11 2.14 -5.63
CA MET A 36 -1.17 3.06 -4.49
C MET A 36 -1.81 2.41 -3.26
N ILE A 37 -2.94 1.70 -3.43
CA ILE A 37 -3.61 0.94 -2.36
C ILE A 37 -2.64 -0.07 -1.75
N ARG A 38 -1.92 -0.84 -2.58
CA ARG A 38 -0.94 -1.83 -2.12
C ARG A 38 0.21 -1.19 -1.33
N ALA A 39 0.76 -0.08 -1.84
CA ALA A 39 1.81 0.66 -1.15
C ALA A 39 1.34 1.19 0.22
N ILE A 40 0.10 1.70 0.32
CA ILE A 40 -0.47 2.17 1.58
C ILE A 40 -0.61 1.01 2.58
N LYS A 41 -1.14 -0.13 2.15
CA LYS A 41 -1.25 -1.33 3.01
C LYS A 41 0.10 -1.81 3.53
N LYS A 42 1.12 -1.83 2.67
CA LYS A 42 2.49 -2.19 3.05
C LYS A 42 3.03 -1.26 4.13
N LYS A 43 2.85 0.05 3.97
CA LYS A 43 3.22 1.04 5.00
C LYS A 43 2.46 0.83 6.30
N ILE A 44 1.15 0.54 6.26
CA ILE A 44 0.37 0.22 7.47
C ILE A 44 0.99 -1.00 8.17
N ALA A 45 1.30 -2.06 7.44
CA ALA A 45 1.91 -3.26 8.02
C ALA A 45 3.29 -2.97 8.65
N GLU A 46 4.12 -2.17 7.97
CA GLU A 46 5.42 -1.72 8.51
C GLU A 46 5.28 -0.90 9.79
N VAL A 47 4.33 0.04 9.84
CA VAL A 47 4.08 0.87 11.03
C VAL A 47 3.52 0.01 12.18
N MET A 48 2.63 -0.94 11.90
CA MET A 48 2.14 -1.89 12.90
C MET A 48 3.27 -2.78 13.45
N ALA A 49 4.19 -3.23 12.60
CA ALA A 49 5.36 -4.00 13.03
C ALA A 49 6.29 -3.17 13.94
N LYS A 50 6.49 -1.88 13.62
CA LYS A 50 7.23 -0.95 14.50
C LYS A 50 6.54 -0.75 15.84
N LEU A 51 5.22 -0.62 15.85
CA LEU A 51 4.44 -0.49 17.07
C LEU A 51 4.59 -1.74 17.96
N GLN A 52 4.53 -2.94 17.37
CA GLN A 52 4.80 -4.19 18.07
C GLN A 52 6.24 -4.25 18.60
N ALA A 53 7.22 -3.79 17.82
CA ALA A 53 8.61 -3.76 18.24
C ALA A 53 8.81 -2.86 19.47
N ILE A 54 8.17 -1.69 19.53
CA ILE A 54 8.18 -0.80 20.70
C ILE A 54 7.65 -1.51 21.94
N MET A 55 6.55 -2.26 21.83
CA MET A 55 5.96 -2.99 22.96
C MET A 55 6.89 -4.08 23.52
N THR A 56 7.74 -4.65 22.67
CA THR A 56 8.71 -5.69 23.08
C THR A 56 10.09 -5.13 23.46
N ASN A 57 10.35 -3.86 23.18
CA ASN A 57 11.64 -3.23 23.41
C ASN A 57 11.81 -2.83 24.88
N ARG A 58 12.56 -3.64 25.63
CA ARG A 58 12.84 -3.44 27.05
C ARG A 58 13.82 -2.30 27.36
N SER A 59 14.44 -1.71 26.33
CA SER A 59 15.40 -0.62 26.48
C SER A 59 14.73 0.77 26.51
N LEU A 60 13.43 0.86 26.19
CA LEU A 60 12.69 2.12 26.24
C LEU A 60 12.11 2.36 27.64
N SER A 61 12.13 3.60 28.10
CA SER A 61 11.33 3.99 29.26
C SER A 61 9.82 3.92 28.92
N PRO A 62 8.94 3.73 29.91
CA PRO A 62 7.50 3.70 29.67
C PRO A 62 6.98 4.96 28.96
N GLU A 63 7.56 6.12 29.27
CA GLU A 63 7.19 7.41 28.67
C GLU A 63 7.67 7.50 27.22
N GLN A 64 8.90 7.07 26.92
CA GLN A 64 9.42 7.01 25.56
C GLN A 64 8.62 6.06 24.68
N ALA A 65 8.28 4.87 25.20
CA ALA A 65 7.44 3.90 24.50
C ALA A 65 6.04 4.46 24.22
N ARG A 66 5.45 5.17 25.18
CA ARG A 66 4.13 5.80 25.02
C ARG A 66 4.15 6.88 23.93
N THR A 67 5.09 7.82 23.99
CA THR A 67 5.19 8.92 23.01
C THR A 67 5.41 8.40 21.60
N GLN A 68 6.32 7.44 21.42
CA GLN A 68 6.55 6.82 20.10
C GLN A 68 5.32 6.05 19.61
N SER A 69 4.64 5.30 20.49
CA SER A 69 3.43 4.57 20.12
C SER A 69 2.30 5.51 19.68
N MET A 70 2.12 6.66 20.36
CA MET A 70 1.12 7.66 19.96
C MET A 70 1.41 8.25 18.58
N ALA A 71 2.67 8.55 18.27
CA ALA A 71 3.06 9.05 16.95
C ALA A 71 2.78 8.01 15.84
N LEU A 72 3.14 6.75 16.06
CA LEU A 72 2.86 5.67 15.10
C LEU A 72 1.36 5.41 14.95
N GLN A 73 0.56 5.52 16.01
CA GLN A 73 -0.90 5.41 15.93
C GLN A 73 -1.52 6.53 15.09
N ALA A 74 -1.01 7.76 15.21
CA ALA A 74 -1.44 8.88 14.37
C ALA A 74 -1.06 8.65 12.89
N GLU A 75 0.13 8.09 12.63
CA GLU A 75 0.55 7.70 11.29
C GLU A 75 -0.37 6.62 10.68
N VAL A 76 -0.71 5.59 11.46
CA VAL A 76 -1.70 4.57 11.06
C VAL A 76 -3.05 5.20 10.73
N ALA A 77 -3.54 6.14 11.53
CA ALA A 77 -4.81 6.81 11.27
C ALA A 77 -4.77 7.59 9.93
N GLY A 78 -3.67 8.31 9.68
CA GLY A 78 -3.46 9.00 8.41
C GLY A 78 -3.40 8.05 7.21
N LEU A 79 -2.66 6.94 7.34
CA LEU A 79 -2.57 5.92 6.29
C LEU A 79 -3.93 5.25 6.00
N ASN A 80 -4.75 5.00 7.02
CA ASN A 80 -6.12 4.47 6.84
C ASN A 80 -7.05 5.47 6.13
N ALA A 81 -6.90 6.76 6.41
CA ALA A 81 -7.63 7.81 5.69
C ALA A 81 -7.20 7.85 4.21
N SER A 82 -5.89 7.76 3.94
CA SER A 82 -5.38 7.65 2.56
C SER A 82 -5.87 6.38 1.85
N LEU A 83 -5.92 5.24 2.56
CA LEU A 83 -6.44 3.98 2.01
C LEU A 83 -7.91 4.12 1.62
N THR A 84 -8.73 4.73 2.49
CA THR A 84 -10.14 5.02 2.19
C THR A 84 -10.28 5.92 0.97
N SER A 85 -9.48 6.99 0.90
CA SER A 85 -9.49 7.91 -0.24
C SER A 85 -9.11 7.20 -1.55
N ALA A 86 -8.06 6.37 -1.54
CA ALA A 86 -7.64 5.62 -2.72
C ALA A 86 -8.71 4.60 -3.17
N ASN A 87 -9.40 3.93 -2.25
CA ASN A 87 -10.52 3.05 -2.57
C ASN A 87 -11.70 3.82 -3.19
N ASN A 88 -11.99 5.03 -2.72
CA ASN A 88 -13.02 5.89 -3.33
C ASN A 88 -12.63 6.30 -4.76
N SER A 89 -11.36 6.67 -4.97
CA SER A 89 -10.83 6.94 -6.31
C SER A 89 -10.91 5.73 -7.23
N LEU A 90 -10.64 4.52 -6.72
CA LEU A 90 -10.77 3.28 -7.47
C LEU A 90 -12.22 3.06 -7.93
N ASN A 91 -13.17 3.18 -7.01
CA ASN A 91 -14.59 3.03 -7.31
C ASN A 91 -15.05 4.04 -8.37
N LYS A 92 -14.62 5.30 -8.25
CA LYS A 92 -14.91 6.34 -9.23
C LYS A 92 -14.32 6.00 -10.61
N ALA A 93 -13.05 5.61 -10.66
CA ALA A 93 -12.38 5.25 -11.91
C ALA A 93 -13.04 4.04 -12.60
N LEU A 94 -13.49 3.04 -11.83
CA LEU A 94 -14.24 1.90 -12.35
C LEU A 94 -15.57 2.34 -12.97
N GLN A 95 -16.33 3.20 -12.29
CA GLN A 95 -17.60 3.74 -12.81
C GLN A 95 -17.39 4.59 -14.08
N GLU A 96 -16.40 5.49 -14.08
CA GLU A 96 -16.11 6.38 -15.22
C GLU A 96 -15.55 5.63 -16.44
N SER A 97 -14.82 4.54 -16.22
CA SER A 97 -14.29 3.71 -17.32
C SER A 97 -15.33 2.84 -18.02
N GLY A 98 -16.58 2.79 -17.52
CA GLY A 98 -17.59 1.84 -18.00
C GLY A 98 -17.17 0.38 -17.81
N ALA A 99 -16.36 0.10 -16.77
CA ALA A 99 -15.79 -1.21 -16.54
C ALA A 99 -16.88 -2.29 -16.47
N SER A 100 -16.68 -3.39 -17.19
CA SER A 100 -17.53 -4.57 -17.09
C SER A 100 -17.54 -5.12 -15.67
N SER A 101 -18.60 -5.83 -15.29
CA SER A 101 -18.71 -6.47 -13.96
C SER A 101 -17.50 -7.36 -13.64
N GLU A 102 -16.94 -8.03 -14.64
CA GLU A 102 -15.71 -8.83 -14.49
C GLU A 102 -14.49 -7.97 -14.10
N SER A 103 -14.29 -6.84 -14.77
CA SER A 103 -13.20 -5.89 -14.47
C SER A 103 -13.34 -5.27 -13.08
N ILE A 104 -14.58 -5.00 -12.64
CA ILE A 104 -14.87 -4.52 -11.28
C ILE A 104 -14.48 -5.59 -10.25
N VAL A 105 -14.91 -6.84 -10.44
CA VAL A 105 -14.56 -7.96 -9.56
C VAL A 105 -13.04 -8.18 -9.53
N LYS A 106 -12.37 -8.09 -10.67
CA LYS A 106 -10.90 -8.22 -10.77
C LYS A 106 -10.18 -7.11 -10.01
N ALA A 107 -10.58 -5.85 -10.22
CA ALA A 107 -10.00 -4.70 -9.51
C ALA A 107 -10.23 -4.81 -8.00
N ALA A 108 -11.43 -5.19 -7.55
CA ALA A 108 -11.72 -5.41 -6.13
C ALA A 108 -10.84 -6.54 -5.55
N SER A 109 -10.66 -7.65 -6.28
CA SER A 109 -9.82 -8.77 -5.84
C SER A 109 -8.35 -8.36 -5.70
N LEU A 110 -7.83 -7.57 -6.64
CA LEU A 110 -6.47 -7.03 -6.60
C LEU A 110 -6.30 -5.99 -5.47
N ALA A 111 -7.33 -5.18 -5.21
CA ALA A 111 -7.34 -4.21 -4.12
C ALA A 111 -7.40 -4.86 -2.74
N MET A 112 -7.88 -6.11 -2.62
CA MET A 112 -7.94 -6.85 -1.36
C MET A 112 -6.65 -7.58 -1.01
N LYS A 113 -5.84 -7.95 -2.01
CA LYS A 113 -4.46 -8.45 -1.82
C LYS A 113 -3.55 -7.43 -1.14
#